data_AF-A0A4R6V4F1-F1
#
_entry.id   AF-A0A4R6V4F1-F1
#
_cell.length_a   1.000
_cell.length_b   1.000
_cell.length_c   1.000
_cell.angle_alpha   90.00
_cell.angle_beta   90.00
_cell.angle_gamma   90.00
#
_symmetry.space_group_name_H-M   'P 1'
#
loop_
_entity.id
_entity.type
_entity.pdbx_description
1 polymer ?
#
loop_
_entity_poly.entity_id
_entity_poly.type
_entity_poly.pdbx_seq_one_letter_code
_entity_poly.pdbx_strand_id
1 'polypeptide(L)'
;MASSAGHPGPVSNATYWRRRVFLLIGLLAVLTLIAFACRPSAEENATNSANVDSGPETDDQVAESPDPSIPASPPPSAEPADEPDAGPGGEGGAGGGSGGVGADADADAGAEDGGEGADADRQAVPAPEAPEDACRPEDVVVTLSTDQADYAWDEEPKLSVSVVNTGAQTCTVDIGREAMELRVTSGEDRIWSTADCVEGDAADNEQLRRGVPHTAVVTWERKRSWTDCRDQDSDARSGTYVVTLHSDYDEGAEAQVFRLN
;
A
#
# COMPACT_ATOMS: atom_id res chain seq x y z
N MET A 1 -47.06 31.05 -23.15
CA MET A 1 -46.89 32.37 -22.49
C MET A 1 -45.66 32.23 -21.61
N ALA A 2 -44.69 33.14 -21.67
CA ALA A 2 -43.38 32.93 -21.03
C ALA A 2 -43.36 33.28 -19.54
N SER A 3 -42.57 32.56 -18.75
CA SER A 3 -41.86 33.07 -17.57
C SER A 3 -40.69 32.14 -17.21
N SER A 4 -39.68 32.69 -16.55
CA SER A 4 -38.32 32.15 -16.42
C SER A 4 -37.97 31.79 -14.98
N ALA A 5 -37.12 30.78 -14.77
CA ALA A 5 -35.90 30.83 -13.93
C ALA A 5 -35.46 29.42 -13.47
N GLY A 6 -34.14 29.18 -13.37
CA GLY A 6 -33.59 27.96 -12.75
C GLY A 6 -32.33 27.39 -13.39
N HIS A 7 -31.26 28.18 -13.54
CA HIS A 7 -29.94 27.63 -13.89
C HIS A 7 -29.35 26.86 -12.69
N PRO A 8 -28.69 25.69 -12.89
CA PRO A 8 -27.90 25.07 -11.84
C PRO A 8 -26.70 25.96 -11.49
N GLY A 9 -26.47 26.18 -10.19
CA GLY A 9 -25.33 26.95 -9.71
C GLY A 9 -24.01 26.16 -9.85
N PRO A 10 -22.88 26.81 -10.18
CA PRO A 10 -21.60 26.13 -10.28
C PRO A 10 -21.12 25.64 -8.90
N VAL A 11 -20.55 24.44 -8.88
CA VAL A 11 -19.86 23.88 -7.69
C VAL A 11 -18.79 24.84 -7.16
N SER A 12 -18.68 24.92 -5.83
CA SER A 12 -17.96 26.00 -5.15
C SER A 12 -16.43 25.82 -5.21
N ASN A 13 -15.84 26.30 -6.31
CA ASN A 13 -14.39 26.53 -6.49
C ASN A 13 -13.72 27.30 -5.33
N ALA A 14 -14.51 27.94 -4.46
CA ALA A 14 -14.06 28.74 -3.32
C ALA A 14 -13.18 27.97 -2.31
N THR A 15 -13.44 26.69 -2.00
CA THR A 15 -12.68 25.97 -0.97
C THR A 15 -11.29 25.55 -1.48
N TYR A 16 -11.23 25.01 -2.70
CA TYR A 16 -9.98 24.69 -3.38
C TYR A 16 -9.13 25.95 -3.59
N TRP A 17 -9.72 27.03 -4.09
CA TRP A 17 -9.00 28.28 -4.32
C TRP A 17 -8.54 28.93 -3.02
N ARG A 18 -9.33 28.90 -1.93
CA ARG A 18 -8.90 29.40 -0.60
C ARG A 18 -7.66 28.67 -0.10
N ARG A 19 -7.65 27.33 -0.09
CA ARG A 19 -6.47 26.55 0.36
C ARG A 19 -5.25 26.86 -0.53
N ARG A 20 -5.42 26.94 -1.85
CA ARG A 20 -4.34 27.25 -2.80
C ARG A 20 -3.83 28.69 -2.66
N VAL A 21 -4.68 29.66 -2.34
CA VAL A 21 -4.30 31.05 -2.04
C VAL A 21 -3.57 31.17 -0.70
N PHE A 22 -3.99 30.47 0.35
CA PHE A 22 -3.24 30.44 1.61
C PHE A 22 -1.84 29.84 1.44
N LEU A 23 -1.71 28.75 0.68
CA LEU A 23 -0.39 28.17 0.33
C LEU A 23 0.47 29.14 -0.49
N LEU A 24 -0.09 29.82 -1.49
CA LEU A 24 0.64 30.82 -2.28
C LEU A 24 1.07 32.03 -1.44
N ILE A 25 0.21 32.55 -0.56
CA ILE A 25 0.57 33.65 0.35
C ILE A 25 1.66 33.22 1.34
N GLY A 26 1.58 32.00 1.89
CA GLY A 26 2.60 31.43 2.77
C GLY A 26 3.96 31.28 2.07
N LEU A 27 3.96 30.71 0.85
CA LEU A 27 5.15 30.58 0.01
C LEU A 27 5.78 31.96 -0.29
N LEU A 28 4.96 32.94 -0.68
CA LEU A 28 5.43 34.28 -1.01
C LEU A 28 6.00 34.99 0.24
N ALA A 29 5.36 34.83 1.41
CA ALA A 29 5.89 35.35 2.68
C ALA A 29 7.26 34.74 3.01
N VAL A 30 7.42 33.42 2.91
CA VAL A 30 8.70 32.73 3.13
C VAL A 30 9.77 33.22 2.15
N LEU A 31 9.44 33.33 0.85
CA LEU A 31 10.36 33.86 -0.16
C LEU A 31 10.77 35.31 0.12
N THR A 32 9.86 36.17 0.58
CA THR A 32 10.22 37.55 0.97
C THR A 32 11.12 37.61 2.20
N LEU A 33 10.94 36.69 3.16
CA LEU A 33 11.75 36.61 4.37
C LEU A 33 13.17 36.12 4.02
N ILE A 34 13.30 35.09 3.18
CA ILE A 34 14.60 34.63 2.65
C ILE A 34 15.26 35.75 1.84
N ALA A 35 14.55 36.42 0.94
CA ALA A 35 15.09 37.52 0.15
C ALA A 35 15.48 38.75 1.00
N PHE A 36 14.89 38.92 2.19
CA PHE A 36 15.30 39.94 3.16
C PHE A 36 16.56 39.52 3.93
N ALA A 37 16.63 38.26 4.39
CA ALA A 37 17.79 37.69 5.08
C ALA A 37 19.03 37.58 4.17
N CYS A 38 18.83 37.34 2.87
CA CYS A 38 19.88 37.31 1.86
C CYS A 38 20.16 38.69 1.23
N ARG A 39 19.66 39.80 1.77
CA ARG A 39 20.13 41.13 1.34
C ARG A 39 21.59 41.28 1.78
N PRO A 40 22.54 41.47 0.85
CA PRO A 40 23.93 41.69 1.24
C PRO A 40 24.01 43.05 1.95
N SER A 41 24.29 43.02 3.25
CA SER A 41 24.75 44.19 3.99
C SER A 41 26.04 44.67 3.32
N ALA A 42 25.99 45.85 2.69
CA ALA A 42 27.16 46.47 2.11
C ALA A 42 28.02 47.05 3.22
N GLU A 43 29.00 46.27 3.69
CA GLU A 43 30.13 46.79 4.45
C GLU A 43 31.44 46.43 3.77
N GLU A 44 32.29 47.44 3.70
CA GLU A 44 33.52 47.48 2.92
C GLU A 44 34.67 46.94 3.80
N ASN A 45 35.49 46.00 3.32
CA ASN A 45 36.89 46.01 3.73
C ASN A 45 37.89 45.28 2.81
N ALA A 46 38.90 46.08 2.44
CA ALA A 46 40.29 45.76 2.13
C ALA A 46 40.72 44.29 1.95
N THR A 47 41.14 44.01 0.73
CA THR A 47 42.41 43.34 0.36
C THR A 47 43.38 42.96 1.49
N ASN A 48 43.84 41.71 1.48
CA ASN A 48 45.27 41.42 1.61
C ASN A 48 45.65 40.11 0.90
N SER A 49 46.78 40.13 0.19
CA SER A 49 47.38 38.97 -0.47
C SER A 49 48.86 38.84 -0.10
N ALA A 50 49.27 37.68 0.38
CA ALA A 50 50.63 37.09 0.33
C ALA A 50 50.52 35.71 1.02
N ASN A 51 50.68 34.54 0.38
CA ASN A 51 51.78 34.00 -0.45
C ASN A 51 52.94 33.37 0.37
N VAL A 52 53.68 32.46 -0.27
CA VAL A 52 54.77 31.57 0.21
C VAL A 52 54.24 30.22 0.71
N ASP A 53 54.35 29.06 0.02
CA ASP A 53 55.34 28.46 -0.92
C ASP A 53 56.56 27.75 -0.28
N SER A 54 57.05 26.68 -0.94
CA SER A 54 58.11 25.73 -0.54
C SER A 54 57.73 24.75 0.59
N GLY A 55 58.15 23.47 0.64
CA GLY A 55 59.05 22.64 -0.18
C GLY A 55 59.06 21.17 0.34
N PRO A 56 59.81 20.20 -0.24
CA PRO A 56 59.40 18.78 -0.31
C PRO A 56 60.30 17.73 0.41
N GLU A 57 60.07 16.43 0.10
CA GLU A 57 60.93 15.22 0.33
C GLU A 57 60.79 14.53 1.74
N THR A 58 60.89 13.20 1.98
CA THR A 58 61.25 11.95 1.20
C THR A 58 60.83 10.65 1.97
N ASP A 59 60.87 9.47 1.31
CA ASP A 59 61.03 8.07 1.83
C ASP A 59 60.05 7.43 2.87
N ASP A 60 59.85 6.09 3.02
CA ASP A 60 59.98 4.86 2.16
C ASP A 60 59.44 3.60 2.96
N GLN A 61 59.43 2.39 2.37
CA GLN A 61 59.39 1.02 2.98
C GLN A 61 58.05 0.33 3.40
N VAL A 62 57.39 -0.31 2.43
CA VAL A 62 57.16 -1.79 2.26
C VAL A 62 56.81 -2.75 3.44
N ALA A 63 55.62 -3.38 3.30
CA ALA A 63 55.16 -4.77 3.61
C ALA A 63 55.11 -5.40 5.03
N GLU A 64 53.95 -6.02 5.32
CA GLU A 64 53.86 -7.47 5.65
C GLU A 64 52.47 -8.04 5.26
N SER A 65 52.40 -9.31 4.86
CA SER A 65 51.15 -10.05 4.49
C SER A 65 50.84 -11.16 5.51
N PRO A 66 49.61 -11.71 5.55
CA PRO A 66 49.42 -13.00 4.86
C PRO A 66 48.04 -13.24 4.21
N ASP A 67 47.96 -14.30 3.41
CA ASP A 67 46.82 -14.74 2.59
C ASP A 67 46.32 -16.16 3.08
N PRO A 68 45.50 -16.96 2.37
CA PRO A 68 44.16 -17.35 2.82
C PRO A 68 44.01 -18.83 3.24
N SER A 69 42.84 -19.22 3.78
CA SER A 69 42.36 -20.61 3.74
C SER A 69 40.84 -20.77 3.96
N ILE A 70 40.19 -21.48 3.03
CA ILE A 70 38.84 -22.06 3.08
C ILE A 70 39.02 -23.52 2.59
N PRO A 71 38.47 -24.57 3.26
CA PRO A 71 37.31 -25.26 2.67
C PRO A 71 36.34 -26.05 3.60
N ALA A 72 35.07 -26.07 3.15
CA ALA A 72 34.11 -27.20 3.10
C ALA A 72 33.38 -27.79 4.34
N SER A 73 32.08 -28.02 4.14
CA SER A 73 31.12 -28.89 4.87
C SER A 73 31.05 -30.30 4.21
N PRO A 74 30.09 -31.25 4.48
CA PRO A 74 29.10 -31.42 5.58
C PRO A 74 29.13 -32.86 6.23
N PRO A 75 28.02 -33.66 6.35
CA PRO A 75 27.18 -34.00 7.53
C PRO A 75 27.38 -35.49 8.02
N PRO A 76 26.48 -36.25 8.73
CA PRO A 76 25.09 -36.02 9.22
C PRO A 76 24.64 -36.62 10.61
N SER A 77 23.36 -36.37 10.96
CA SER A 77 22.34 -37.12 11.74
C SER A 77 22.63 -37.97 13.01
N ALA A 78 21.86 -37.71 14.08
CA ALA A 78 20.92 -38.69 14.71
C ALA A 78 19.99 -38.08 15.80
N GLU A 79 18.74 -38.54 15.83
CA GLU A 79 17.65 -38.41 16.84
C GLU A 79 17.74 -39.54 17.93
N PRO A 80 16.75 -39.80 18.85
CA PRO A 80 15.46 -39.16 19.17
C PRO A 80 15.13 -38.98 20.69
N ALA A 81 13.87 -38.55 20.96
CA ALA A 81 12.92 -39.07 21.97
C ALA A 81 12.57 -38.23 23.22
N ASP A 82 11.28 -37.89 23.35
CA ASP A 82 10.52 -38.00 24.61
C ASP A 82 8.99 -38.06 24.34
N GLU A 83 8.26 -38.72 25.25
CA GLU A 83 6.81 -39.05 25.20
C GLU A 83 6.02 -38.17 26.20
N PRO A 84 4.66 -38.05 26.16
CA PRO A 84 3.82 -39.12 26.77
C PRO A 84 2.37 -39.31 26.25
N ASP A 85 1.78 -40.41 26.73
CA ASP A 85 0.42 -40.96 26.51
C ASP A 85 -0.74 -40.19 27.21
N ALA A 86 -1.93 -40.17 26.57
CA ALA A 86 -3.25 -40.37 27.20
C ALA A 86 -4.41 -40.39 26.18
N GLY A 87 -5.16 -41.50 26.06
CA GLY A 87 -6.52 -41.54 25.47
C GLY A 87 -7.62 -41.68 26.54
N PRO A 88 -8.85 -42.20 26.25
CA PRO A 88 -9.48 -42.43 24.94
C PRO A 88 -11.00 -42.09 24.87
N GLY A 89 -11.63 -42.27 23.68
CA GLY A 89 -13.03 -42.75 23.57
C GLY A 89 -14.11 -41.79 23.04
N GLY A 90 -15.00 -42.31 22.17
CA GLY A 90 -16.22 -41.62 21.70
C GLY A 90 -16.74 -42.11 20.34
N GLU A 91 -17.70 -43.04 20.34
CA GLU A 91 -18.30 -43.64 19.14
C GLU A 91 -19.60 -42.95 18.68
N GLY A 92 -19.86 -42.99 17.36
CA GLY A 92 -21.22 -43.19 16.82
C GLY A 92 -21.99 -41.97 16.28
N GLY A 93 -22.69 -42.18 15.15
CA GLY A 93 -23.69 -41.21 14.65
C GLY A 93 -23.89 -41.21 13.13
N ALA A 94 -24.58 -42.20 12.57
CA ALA A 94 -24.98 -42.20 11.16
C ALA A 94 -26.44 -41.77 10.98
N GLY A 95 -26.71 -40.96 9.96
CA GLY A 95 -28.03 -40.59 9.46
C GLY A 95 -27.91 -39.40 8.49
N GLY A 96 -28.53 -39.37 7.31
CA GLY A 96 -29.56 -40.26 6.76
C GLY A 96 -30.85 -39.50 6.50
N GLY A 97 -30.91 -38.71 5.43
CA GLY A 97 -32.08 -37.92 5.06
C GLY A 97 -32.09 -37.58 3.57
N SER A 98 -33.02 -38.16 2.81
CA SER A 98 -33.22 -37.94 1.38
C SER A 98 -34.68 -37.61 1.10
N GLY A 99 -34.93 -36.77 0.08
CA GLY A 99 -36.25 -36.35 -0.38
C GLY A 99 -36.46 -34.82 -0.26
N GLY A 100 -37.10 -34.14 -1.20
CA GLY A 100 -37.65 -34.62 -2.48
C GLY A 100 -38.30 -33.49 -3.30
N VAL A 101 -38.33 -33.73 -4.61
CA VAL A 101 -38.87 -32.96 -5.77
C VAL A 101 -40.09 -32.03 -5.59
N GLY A 102 -40.17 -31.01 -6.47
CA GLY A 102 -41.37 -30.19 -6.78
C GLY A 102 -40.97 -28.80 -7.30
N ALA A 103 -40.76 -28.56 -8.60
CA ALA A 103 -41.71 -28.49 -9.73
C ALA A 103 -42.44 -27.13 -9.87
N ASP A 104 -41.91 -26.30 -10.77
CA ASP A 104 -42.52 -25.38 -11.74
C ASP A 104 -43.87 -24.68 -11.43
N ALA A 105 -43.86 -23.34 -11.54
CA ALA A 105 -45.03 -22.54 -11.89
C ALA A 105 -44.64 -21.19 -12.54
N ASP A 106 -44.68 -21.12 -13.87
CA ASP A 106 -44.73 -19.85 -14.61
C ASP A 106 -46.08 -19.14 -14.38
N ALA A 107 -46.06 -17.82 -14.17
CA ALA A 107 -47.20 -16.94 -14.41
C ALA A 107 -46.72 -15.52 -14.74
N ASP A 108 -47.13 -15.04 -15.92
CA ASP A 108 -46.75 -13.78 -16.56
C ASP A 108 -47.67 -12.59 -16.18
N ALA A 109 -47.27 -11.39 -16.63
CA ALA A 109 -47.93 -10.09 -16.61
C ALA A 109 -47.90 -9.31 -15.27
N GLY A 110 -47.54 -8.01 -15.25
CA GLY A 110 -47.14 -7.12 -16.35
C GLY A 110 -47.74 -5.72 -16.18
N ALA A 111 -46.91 -4.70 -15.99
CA ALA A 111 -47.27 -3.29 -16.10
C ALA A 111 -46.01 -2.43 -16.30
N GLU A 112 -45.92 -1.79 -17.46
CA GLU A 112 -44.89 -0.78 -17.81
C GLU A 112 -45.32 0.61 -17.31
N ASP A 113 -44.35 1.47 -16.93
CA ASP A 113 -44.16 2.84 -17.47
C ASP A 113 -43.13 3.64 -16.62
N GLY A 114 -42.42 4.59 -17.24
CA GLY A 114 -41.59 5.60 -16.55
C GLY A 114 -40.07 5.41 -16.70
N GLY A 115 -39.50 5.86 -17.83
CA GLY A 115 -38.08 5.73 -18.15
C GLY A 115 -37.14 6.86 -17.69
N GLU A 116 -35.86 6.67 -18.05
CA GLU A 116 -34.74 7.63 -18.10
C GLU A 116 -34.22 8.27 -16.80
N GLY A 117 -33.15 7.65 -16.29
CA GLY A 117 -32.26 8.20 -15.27
C GLY A 117 -31.02 7.33 -15.05
N ALA A 118 -30.34 6.91 -16.13
CA ALA A 118 -29.17 6.02 -16.05
C ALA A 118 -27.89 6.75 -15.64
N ASP A 119 -27.90 7.37 -14.46
CA ASP A 119 -26.69 7.55 -13.65
C ASP A 119 -26.60 6.32 -12.74
N ALA A 120 -25.51 5.57 -12.84
CA ALA A 120 -25.32 4.38 -12.02
C ALA A 120 -25.02 4.81 -10.58
N ASP A 121 -26.07 4.91 -9.76
CA ASP A 121 -25.98 5.04 -8.31
C ASP A 121 -25.02 3.98 -7.76
N ARG A 122 -23.82 4.40 -7.36
CA ARG A 122 -23.13 3.71 -6.27
C ARG A 122 -24.04 3.89 -5.06
N GLN A 123 -24.80 2.85 -4.74
CA GLN A 123 -25.62 2.82 -3.54
C GLN A 123 -24.68 3.09 -2.35
N ALA A 124 -24.86 4.24 -1.71
CA ALA A 124 -23.99 4.65 -0.62
C ALA A 124 -24.10 3.60 0.50
N VAL A 125 -22.97 3.05 0.92
CA VAL A 125 -22.92 2.07 2.01
C VAL A 125 -23.52 2.75 3.25
N PRO A 126 -24.51 2.12 3.94
CA PRO A 126 -25.10 2.71 5.12
C PRO A 126 -24.04 2.91 6.21
N ALA A 127 -24.24 3.90 7.08
CA ALA A 127 -23.34 4.08 8.22
C ALA A 127 -23.44 2.88 9.16
N PRO A 128 -22.30 2.31 9.62
CA PRO A 128 -22.31 1.16 10.52
C PRO A 128 -23.01 1.50 11.83
N GLU A 129 -23.86 0.59 12.31
CA GLU A 129 -24.58 0.68 13.59
C GLU A 129 -24.02 -0.30 14.65
N ALA A 130 -23.39 -1.38 14.20
CA ALA A 130 -22.72 -2.41 15.01
C ALA A 130 -21.28 -2.70 14.53
N PRO A 131 -20.38 -3.24 15.39
CA PRO A 131 -18.99 -3.54 15.01
C PRO A 131 -18.81 -4.49 13.83
N GLU A 132 -19.76 -5.42 13.64
CA GLU A 132 -19.81 -6.37 12.52
C GLU A 132 -20.21 -5.74 11.18
N ASP A 133 -20.76 -4.51 11.17
CA ASP A 133 -21.14 -3.82 9.93
C ASP A 133 -19.88 -3.39 9.16
N ALA A 134 -19.98 -3.42 7.83
CA ALA A 134 -18.90 -2.99 6.94
C ALA A 134 -18.52 -1.53 7.18
N CYS A 135 -17.21 -1.24 7.19
CA CYS A 135 -16.74 0.13 7.15
C CYS A 135 -17.17 0.82 5.84
N ARG A 136 -17.51 2.11 5.91
CA ARG A 136 -17.76 2.91 4.71
C ARG A 136 -16.44 3.41 4.13
N PRO A 137 -16.28 3.48 2.79
CA PRO A 137 -15.10 4.03 2.16
C PRO A 137 -14.72 5.43 2.68
N GLU A 138 -15.69 6.33 2.89
CA GLU A 138 -15.40 7.68 3.37
C GLU A 138 -15.00 7.77 4.86
N ASP A 139 -15.21 6.71 5.65
CA ASP A 139 -14.81 6.66 7.06
C ASP A 139 -13.40 6.09 7.23
N VAL A 140 -12.84 5.38 6.24
CA VAL A 140 -11.54 4.70 6.32
C VAL A 140 -10.48 5.49 5.56
N VAL A 141 -9.31 5.66 6.19
CA VAL A 141 -8.10 6.18 5.53
C VAL A 141 -7.12 5.03 5.39
N VAL A 142 -6.72 4.73 4.16
CA VAL A 142 -5.63 3.79 3.85
C VAL A 142 -4.40 4.56 3.40
N THR A 143 -3.24 4.16 3.89
CA THR A 143 -1.93 4.67 3.44
C THR A 143 -1.04 3.52 3.01
N LEU A 144 -0.38 3.68 1.85
CA LEU A 144 0.63 2.77 1.32
C LEU A 144 2.02 3.42 1.44
N SER A 145 3.01 2.68 1.91
CA SER A 145 4.40 3.12 1.99
C SER A 145 5.39 2.00 1.69
N THR A 146 6.58 2.35 1.22
CA THR A 146 7.76 1.46 1.20
C THR A 146 8.71 1.86 2.32
N ASP A 147 9.52 0.91 2.83
CA ASP A 147 10.52 1.21 3.86
C ASP A 147 11.73 2.00 3.33
N GLN A 148 12.03 1.88 2.03
CA GLN A 148 13.07 2.66 1.34
C GLN A 148 12.58 3.10 -0.06
N ALA A 149 13.23 4.10 -0.65
CA ALA A 149 13.03 4.49 -2.05
C ALA A 149 14.07 3.85 -3.01
N ASP A 150 15.11 3.26 -2.44
CA ASP A 150 16.29 2.72 -3.13
C ASP A 150 16.74 1.47 -2.39
N TYR A 151 16.89 0.37 -3.12
CA TYR A 151 17.29 -0.94 -2.58
C TYR A 151 18.54 -1.45 -3.30
N ALA A 152 19.53 -1.95 -2.55
CA ALA A 152 20.68 -2.69 -3.08
C ALA A 152 20.24 -4.04 -3.69
N TRP A 153 21.15 -4.75 -4.36
CA TRP A 153 20.85 -5.98 -5.10
C TRP A 153 20.31 -7.14 -4.24
N ASP A 154 20.62 -7.13 -2.94
CA ASP A 154 20.25 -8.12 -1.92
C ASP A 154 19.16 -7.66 -0.94
N GLU A 155 18.66 -6.43 -1.09
CA GLU A 155 17.59 -5.89 -0.24
C GLU A 155 16.19 -6.13 -0.85
N GLU A 156 15.25 -6.54 -0.01
CA GLU A 156 13.85 -6.82 -0.36
C GLU A 156 12.92 -5.67 0.07
N PRO A 157 12.10 -5.09 -0.84
CA PRO A 157 11.15 -4.04 -0.48
C PRO A 157 10.09 -4.50 0.52
N LYS A 158 9.89 -3.72 1.59
CA LYS A 158 8.79 -3.92 2.53
C LYS A 158 7.67 -2.95 2.22
N LEU A 159 6.57 -3.50 1.72
CA LEU A 159 5.37 -2.78 1.33
C LEU A 159 4.44 -2.76 2.55
N SER A 160 4.15 -1.58 3.08
CA SER A 160 3.33 -1.40 4.28
C SER A 160 1.99 -0.75 3.93
N VAL A 161 0.90 -1.36 4.39
CA VAL A 161 -0.46 -0.80 4.30
C VAL A 161 -0.94 -0.52 5.70
N SER A 162 -1.31 0.72 5.99
CA SER A 162 -1.96 1.10 7.25
C SER A 162 -3.38 1.54 6.99
N VAL A 163 -4.32 0.94 7.71
CA VAL A 163 -5.77 1.14 7.58
C VAL A 163 -6.29 1.74 8.87
N VAL A 164 -6.98 2.87 8.79
CA VAL A 164 -7.45 3.62 9.96
C VAL A 164 -8.92 4.02 9.79
N ASN A 165 -9.79 3.52 10.65
CA ASN A 165 -11.15 4.03 10.78
C ASN A 165 -11.12 5.42 11.45
N THR A 166 -11.73 6.41 10.80
CA THR A 166 -11.87 7.81 11.28
C THR A 166 -13.30 8.15 11.70
N GLY A 167 -14.27 7.31 11.29
CA GLY A 167 -15.68 7.34 11.67
C GLY A 167 -15.91 7.15 13.17
N ALA A 168 -17.15 7.33 13.62
CA ALA A 168 -17.49 7.33 15.05
C ALA A 168 -17.68 5.92 15.64
N GLN A 169 -18.20 4.98 14.85
CA GLN A 169 -18.45 3.60 15.27
C GLN A 169 -17.26 2.70 14.94
N THR A 170 -17.16 1.58 15.66
CA THR A 170 -16.34 0.45 15.19
C THR A 170 -17.04 -0.19 14.01
N CYS A 171 -16.28 -0.66 13.02
CA CYS A 171 -16.77 -1.34 11.84
C CYS A 171 -15.76 -2.40 11.42
N THR A 172 -16.17 -3.35 10.58
CA THR A 172 -15.33 -4.42 10.05
C THR A 172 -14.90 -4.09 8.62
N VAL A 173 -13.65 -4.39 8.28
CA VAL A 173 -13.13 -4.31 6.91
C VAL A 173 -12.39 -5.60 6.57
N ASP A 174 -12.47 -6.01 5.31
CA ASP A 174 -11.62 -7.08 4.78
C ASP A 174 -10.26 -6.48 4.36
N ILE A 175 -9.19 -6.86 5.06
CA ILE A 175 -7.79 -6.52 4.73
C ILE A 175 -7.07 -7.65 3.98
N GLY A 176 -7.80 -8.71 3.60
CA GLY A 176 -7.29 -9.86 2.90
C GLY A 176 -6.67 -9.51 1.54
N ARG A 177 -5.79 -10.39 1.04
CA ARG A 177 -4.95 -10.11 -0.15
C ARG A 177 -5.75 -9.94 -1.45
N GLU A 178 -7.01 -10.39 -1.48
CA GLU A 178 -7.96 -10.13 -2.58
C GLU A 178 -8.71 -8.80 -2.44
N ALA A 179 -9.03 -8.36 -1.21
CA ALA A 179 -9.75 -7.11 -0.94
C ALA A 179 -8.81 -5.88 -0.89
N MET A 180 -7.55 -6.09 -0.49
CA MET A 180 -6.47 -5.10 -0.46
C MET A 180 -5.28 -5.60 -1.28
N GLU A 181 -5.43 -5.61 -2.61
CA GLU A 181 -4.38 -6.05 -3.51
C GLU A 181 -3.25 -5.00 -3.59
N LEU A 182 -2.03 -5.36 -3.19
CA LEU A 182 -0.83 -4.64 -3.59
C LEU A 182 -0.33 -5.17 -4.92
N ARG A 183 -0.15 -4.27 -5.89
CA ARG A 183 0.34 -4.58 -7.23
C ARG A 183 1.60 -3.80 -7.53
N VAL A 184 2.63 -4.50 -8.01
CA VAL A 184 3.91 -3.90 -8.41
C VAL A 184 4.03 -3.90 -9.94
N THR A 185 4.35 -2.74 -10.51
CA THR A 185 4.53 -2.54 -11.96
C THR A 185 5.87 -1.88 -12.28
N SER A 186 6.31 -2.00 -13.54
CA SER A 186 7.41 -1.21 -14.09
C SER A 186 6.99 -0.70 -15.47
N GLY A 187 6.55 0.56 -15.54
CA GLY A 187 5.87 1.09 -16.72
C GLY A 187 4.53 0.38 -16.94
N GLU A 188 4.33 -0.21 -18.12
CA GLU A 188 3.13 -0.98 -18.46
C GLU A 188 3.21 -2.46 -18.04
N ASP A 189 4.37 -2.92 -17.54
CA ASP A 189 4.59 -4.33 -17.18
C ASP A 189 4.11 -4.63 -15.76
N ARG A 190 3.15 -5.56 -15.59
CA ARG A 190 2.72 -6.07 -14.27
C ARG A 190 3.71 -7.11 -13.79
N ILE A 191 4.45 -6.76 -12.75
CA ILE A 191 5.57 -7.53 -12.22
C ILE A 191 5.06 -8.56 -11.22
N TRP A 192 4.31 -8.11 -10.22
CA TRP A 192 3.88 -8.92 -9.09
C TRP A 192 2.56 -8.39 -8.48
N SER A 193 1.84 -9.24 -7.74
CA SER A 193 0.63 -8.90 -7.00
C SER A 193 0.45 -9.76 -5.75
N THR A 194 -0.11 -9.21 -4.68
CA THR A 194 -0.57 -10.01 -3.53
C THR A 194 -1.78 -10.89 -3.84
N ALA A 195 -2.60 -10.56 -4.83
CA ALA A 195 -3.77 -11.38 -5.19
C ALA A 195 -3.41 -12.59 -6.08
N ASP A 196 -2.18 -12.65 -6.62
CA ASP A 196 -1.74 -13.83 -7.36
C ASP A 196 -1.56 -15.03 -6.41
N CYS A 197 -2.28 -16.12 -6.68
CA CYS A 197 -2.09 -17.44 -6.08
C CYS A 197 -2.10 -17.43 -4.55
N VAL A 198 -3.14 -16.82 -3.97
CA VAL A 198 -3.39 -16.88 -2.53
C VAL A 198 -3.68 -18.33 -2.12
N GLU A 199 -2.85 -18.86 -1.21
CA GLU A 199 -3.11 -20.13 -0.53
C GLU A 199 -3.87 -19.86 0.78
N GLY A 200 -4.90 -20.65 1.06
CA GLY A 200 -5.73 -20.50 2.27
C GLY A 200 -6.88 -19.51 2.10
N ASP A 201 -7.31 -18.90 3.21
CA ASP A 201 -8.38 -17.90 3.23
C ASP A 201 -7.88 -16.57 2.65
N ALA A 202 -8.55 -16.08 1.61
CA ALA A 202 -8.14 -14.85 0.91
C ALA A 202 -8.74 -13.56 1.50
N ALA A 203 -9.74 -13.71 2.36
CA ALA A 203 -10.38 -12.66 3.15
C ALA A 203 -9.84 -12.67 4.58
N ASP A 204 -9.58 -11.49 5.15
CA ASP A 204 -9.11 -11.30 6.52
C ASP A 204 -9.89 -10.14 7.17
N ASN A 205 -10.84 -10.48 8.04
CA ASN A 205 -11.85 -9.52 8.52
C ASN A 205 -11.44 -8.88 9.85
N GLU A 206 -11.12 -7.59 9.81
CA GLU A 206 -10.59 -6.83 10.95
C GLU A 206 -11.54 -5.75 11.46
N GLN A 207 -11.70 -5.69 12.79
CA GLN A 207 -12.57 -4.73 13.46
C GLN A 207 -11.81 -3.45 13.83
N LEU A 208 -12.02 -2.41 13.02
CA LEU A 208 -11.30 -1.14 13.18
C LEU A 208 -11.98 -0.22 14.19
N ARG A 209 -11.31 -0.01 15.32
CA ARG A 209 -11.66 1.04 16.28
C ARG A 209 -11.17 2.39 15.78
N ARG A 210 -11.97 3.43 16.02
CA ARG A 210 -11.65 4.80 15.64
C ARG A 210 -10.23 5.24 16.07
N GLY A 211 -9.43 5.64 15.10
CA GLY A 211 -8.08 6.19 15.28
C GLY A 211 -7.01 5.18 15.69
N VAL A 212 -7.33 3.88 15.70
CA VAL A 212 -6.34 2.81 15.92
C VAL A 212 -5.93 2.28 14.54
N PRO A 213 -4.66 2.43 14.13
CA PRO A 213 -4.20 1.85 12.87
C PRO A 213 -4.05 0.32 12.99
N HIS A 214 -4.61 -0.40 12.03
CA HIS A 214 -4.14 -1.75 11.70
C HIS A 214 -3.07 -1.60 10.60
N THR A 215 -1.93 -2.29 10.70
CA THR A 215 -0.86 -2.19 9.71
C THR A 215 -0.37 -3.57 9.28
N ALA A 216 -0.58 -3.90 8.01
CA ALA A 216 -0.01 -5.07 7.35
C ALA A 216 1.32 -4.70 6.68
N VAL A 217 2.30 -5.60 6.73
CA VAL A 217 3.60 -5.44 6.05
C VAL A 217 3.86 -6.68 5.22
N VAL A 218 4.11 -6.49 3.92
CA VAL A 218 4.43 -7.54 2.97
C VAL A 218 5.86 -7.31 2.46
N THR A 219 6.75 -8.25 2.73
CA THR A 219 8.08 -8.28 2.09
C THR A 219 7.90 -8.84 0.68
N TRP A 220 8.36 -8.11 -0.34
CA TRP A 220 8.39 -8.61 -1.71
C TRP A 220 9.78 -9.14 -2.05
N GLU A 221 9.89 -10.45 -2.26
CA GLU A 221 11.13 -11.19 -2.61
C GLU A 221 11.74 -10.80 -3.98
N ARG A 222 11.31 -9.68 -4.58
CA ARG A 222 11.67 -9.24 -5.95
C ARG A 222 11.34 -10.27 -7.03
N LYS A 223 10.47 -11.25 -6.76
CA LYS A 223 10.01 -12.23 -7.75
C LYS A 223 8.77 -11.77 -8.48
N ARG A 224 8.62 -12.20 -9.72
CA ARG A 224 7.38 -12.01 -10.49
C ARG A 224 6.29 -12.98 -10.03
N SER A 225 5.04 -12.63 -10.29
CA SER A 225 3.89 -13.51 -10.05
C SER A 225 2.86 -13.47 -11.19
N TRP A 226 2.04 -14.51 -11.28
CA TRP A 226 1.15 -14.77 -12.41
C TRP A 226 -0.22 -15.27 -11.95
N THR A 227 -1.28 -14.74 -12.55
CA THR A 227 -2.67 -15.06 -12.23
C THR A 227 -3.10 -16.49 -12.54
N ASP A 228 -2.29 -17.27 -13.28
CA ASP A 228 -2.57 -18.66 -13.64
C ASP A 228 -1.76 -19.67 -12.81
N CYS A 229 -1.02 -19.22 -11.81
CA CYS A 229 -0.25 -20.04 -10.88
C CYS A 229 0.70 -21.05 -11.56
N ARG A 230 1.29 -20.62 -12.69
CA ARG A 230 2.38 -21.36 -13.32
C ARG A 230 3.60 -21.41 -12.40
N ASP A 231 4.17 -22.60 -12.25
CA ASP A 231 5.45 -22.80 -11.58
C ASP A 231 6.60 -22.37 -12.51
N GLN A 232 6.86 -21.06 -12.51
CA GLN A 232 7.93 -20.40 -13.23
C GLN A 232 8.62 -19.47 -12.25
N ASP A 233 9.95 -19.54 -12.12
CA ASP A 233 10.71 -18.52 -11.40
C ASP A 233 11.16 -17.42 -12.37
N SER A 234 11.12 -16.17 -11.93
CA SER A 234 11.61 -15.02 -12.68
C SER A 234 11.80 -13.84 -11.75
N ASP A 235 13.04 -13.38 -11.64
CA ASP A 235 13.38 -12.18 -10.87
C ASP A 235 12.89 -10.90 -11.56
N ALA A 236 12.57 -9.91 -10.74
CA ALA A 236 12.52 -8.51 -11.13
C ALA A 236 13.94 -8.01 -11.39
N ARG A 237 14.09 -7.19 -12.43
CA ARG A 237 15.38 -6.65 -12.85
C ARG A 237 15.73 -5.40 -12.03
N SER A 238 16.93 -4.87 -12.19
CA SER A 238 17.19 -3.50 -11.77
C SER A 238 16.35 -2.54 -12.61
N GLY A 239 15.83 -1.48 -11.98
CA GLY A 239 14.82 -0.62 -12.59
C GLY A 239 14.05 0.24 -11.59
N THR A 240 13.09 1.01 -12.10
CA THR A 240 12.13 1.79 -11.30
C THR A 240 10.81 1.06 -11.28
N TYR A 241 10.26 0.91 -10.08
CA TYR A 241 9.03 0.18 -9.79
C TYR A 241 8.02 1.11 -9.13
N VAL A 242 6.74 0.80 -9.37
CA VAL A 242 5.61 1.47 -8.73
C VAL A 242 4.78 0.42 -8.03
N VAL A 243 4.47 0.62 -6.74
CA VAL A 243 3.46 -0.16 -6.03
C VAL A 243 2.19 0.65 -5.87
N THR A 244 1.06 0.04 -6.21
CA THR A 244 -0.29 0.59 -6.02
C THR A 244 -1.11 -0.35 -5.15
N LEU A 245 -2.01 0.23 -4.35
CA LEU A 245 -3.11 -0.50 -3.73
C LEU A 245 -4.28 -0.54 -4.72
N HIS A 246 -4.99 -1.66 -4.77
CA HIS A 246 -6.30 -1.79 -5.41
C HIS A 246 -7.28 -2.33 -4.37
N SER A 247 -8.29 -1.54 -4.04
CA SER A 247 -9.29 -1.83 -3.00
C SER A 247 -10.46 -0.84 -3.13
N ASP A 248 -11.60 -1.12 -2.52
CA ASP A 248 -12.71 -0.15 -2.38
C ASP A 248 -12.35 1.07 -1.50
N TYR A 249 -11.20 1.02 -0.82
CA TYR A 249 -10.69 2.04 0.10
C TYR A 249 -9.45 2.78 -0.44
N ASP A 250 -9.17 2.69 -1.75
CA ASP A 250 -7.92 3.18 -2.35
C ASP A 250 -7.86 4.70 -2.60
N GLU A 251 -8.95 5.45 -2.44
CA GLU A 251 -9.03 6.90 -2.72
C GLU A 251 -8.01 7.77 -1.95
N GLY A 252 -7.43 7.26 -0.85
CA GLY A 252 -6.36 7.91 -0.07
C GLY A 252 -4.96 7.32 -0.25
N ALA A 253 -4.81 6.19 -0.95
CA ALA A 253 -3.57 5.43 -1.01
C ALA A 253 -2.68 5.88 -2.20
N GLU A 254 -1.79 6.84 -1.95
CA GLU A 254 -0.83 7.30 -2.98
C GLU A 254 0.12 6.18 -3.43
N ALA A 255 0.28 6.04 -4.75
CA ALA A 255 1.22 5.09 -5.36
C ALA A 255 2.67 5.41 -4.95
N GLN A 256 3.42 4.40 -4.54
CA GLN A 256 4.80 4.57 -4.08
C GLN A 256 5.79 4.16 -5.16
N VAL A 257 6.84 4.96 -5.36
CA VAL A 257 7.87 4.74 -6.40
C VAL A 257 9.19 4.41 -5.71
N PHE A 258 9.82 3.31 -6.13
CA PHE A 258 11.11 2.87 -5.59
C PHE A 258 12.00 2.30 -6.70
N ARG A 259 13.29 2.14 -6.41
CA ARG A 259 14.29 1.60 -7.35
C ARG A 259 14.95 0.35 -6.80
N LEU A 260 15.09 -0.65 -7.67
CA LEU A 260 15.94 -1.81 -7.46
C LEU A 260 17.25 -1.59 -8.23
N ASN A 261 18.38 -1.73 -7.54
CA ASN A 261 19.72 -1.65 -8.13
C ASN A 261 20.30 -3.05 -8.40
#